data_AF-A0A2D5IGT9-F1
#
_entry.id   AF-A0A2D5IGT9-F1
#
_cell.length_a   1.000
_cell.length_b   1.000
_cell.length_c   1.000
_cell.angle_alpha   90.00
_cell.angle_beta   90.00
_cell.angle_gamma   90.00
#
_symmetry.space_group_name_H-M   'P 1'
#
loop_
_entity.id
_entity.type
_entity.pdbx_description
1 polymer ?
#
loop_
_entity_poly.entity_id
_entity_poly.type
_entity_poly.pdbx_seq_one_letter_code
_entity_poly.pdbx_strand_id
1 'polypeptide(L)'
;MAGTIAADTLTHSTAGSIATNYVVEGSCKAWVNFNGTGTVAVRDSLNLSSLADNTTGDYTVNFTNAFGSGDYTVSGTASGNADASRGYTGQMAADHSNAPTASALRTKFGLGSNASGHGQLYDSVYSTVLNHGDLA
;
A
#
# COMPACT_ATOMS: atom_id res chain seq x y z
N MET A 1 -19.08 -26.86 2.77
CA MET A 1 -18.21 -26.56 3.93
C MET A 1 -16.79 -26.69 3.41
N ALA A 2 -16.05 -25.59 3.27
CA ALA A 2 -14.66 -25.69 2.82
C ALA A 2 -13.84 -26.34 3.95
N GLY A 3 -13.16 -27.45 3.65
CA GLY A 3 -12.31 -28.15 4.61
C GLY A 3 -11.00 -27.40 4.82
N THR A 4 -10.45 -27.48 6.01
CA THR A 4 -9.08 -27.05 6.32
C THR A 4 -8.09 -28.14 5.92
N ILE A 5 -7.02 -27.75 5.22
CA ILE A 5 -5.85 -28.62 4.97
C ILE A 5 -4.79 -28.24 5.99
N ALA A 6 -4.42 -29.16 6.88
CA ALA A 6 -3.28 -29.02 7.77
C ALA A 6 -2.06 -29.66 7.11
N ALA A 7 -1.05 -28.86 6.79
CA ALA A 7 0.20 -29.31 6.21
C ALA A 7 1.36 -28.51 6.82
N ASP A 8 2.39 -29.22 7.28
CA ASP A 8 3.64 -28.62 7.73
C ASP A 8 4.46 -28.10 6.53
N THR A 9 4.34 -28.81 5.41
CA THR A 9 5.04 -28.52 4.16
C THR A 9 4.09 -28.66 2.98
N LEU A 10 4.13 -27.71 2.04
CA LEU A 10 3.47 -27.82 0.75
C LEU A 10 4.48 -28.24 -0.31
N THR A 11 4.34 -29.45 -0.85
CA THR A 11 5.22 -29.99 -1.88
C THR A 11 4.52 -29.94 -3.24
N HIS A 12 5.10 -29.25 -4.21
CA HIS A 12 4.71 -29.33 -5.62
C HIS A 12 5.68 -30.26 -6.36
N SER A 13 5.17 -31.14 -7.22
CA SER A 13 5.90 -32.27 -7.83
C SER A 13 7.11 -31.92 -8.70
N THR A 14 7.44 -30.63 -8.85
CA THR A 14 8.54 -30.16 -9.70
C THR A 14 9.42 -29.08 -9.05
N ALA A 15 9.04 -28.51 -7.89
CA ALA A 15 9.68 -27.29 -7.37
C ALA A 15 10.26 -27.38 -5.94
N GLY A 16 10.27 -28.56 -5.32
CA GLY A 16 10.68 -28.72 -3.92
C GLY A 16 9.59 -28.31 -2.94
N SER A 17 9.86 -28.54 -1.66
CA SER A 17 8.98 -28.25 -0.53
C SER A 17 9.20 -26.85 0.02
N ILE A 18 8.13 -26.15 0.37
CA ILE A 18 8.19 -24.87 1.10
C ILE A 18 7.39 -25.02 2.39
N ALA A 19 7.94 -24.56 3.51
CA ALA A 19 7.25 -24.50 4.78
C ALA A 19 6.12 -23.46 4.71
N THR A 20 4.95 -23.79 5.25
CA THR A 20 3.75 -22.93 5.11
C THR A 20 3.93 -21.57 5.78
N ASN A 21 4.71 -21.50 6.88
CA ASN A 21 5.04 -20.25 7.57
C ASN A 21 5.81 -19.27 6.68
N TYR A 22 6.75 -19.75 5.85
CA TYR A 22 7.50 -18.89 4.92
C TYR A 22 6.58 -18.17 3.94
N VAL A 23 5.57 -18.87 3.41
CA VAL A 23 4.58 -18.28 2.50
C VAL A 23 3.72 -17.26 3.23
N VAL A 24 3.28 -17.59 4.45
CA VAL A 24 2.46 -16.71 5.27
C VAL A 24 3.23 -15.43 5.59
N GLU A 25 4.40 -15.51 6.20
CA GLU A 25 5.25 -14.39 6.61
C GLU A 25 5.70 -13.52 5.41
N GLY A 26 5.96 -14.14 4.25
CA GLY A 26 6.37 -13.42 3.03
C GLY A 26 5.23 -12.73 2.27
N SER A 27 3.97 -13.08 2.52
CA SER A 27 2.83 -12.54 1.77
C SER A 27 2.47 -11.10 2.19
N CYS A 28 2.04 -10.29 1.22
CA CYS A 28 1.48 -8.96 1.51
C CYS A 28 0.23 -9.10 2.39
N LYS A 29 0.14 -8.31 3.46
CA LYS A 29 -0.97 -8.42 4.44
C LYS A 29 -2.02 -7.32 4.31
N ALA A 30 -1.68 -6.20 3.68
CA ALA A 30 -2.63 -5.14 3.41
C ALA A 30 -2.24 -4.40 2.13
N TRP A 31 -3.21 -4.18 1.25
CA TRP A 31 -3.00 -3.35 0.06
C TRP A 31 -4.29 -2.69 -0.38
N VAL A 32 -4.18 -1.58 -1.09
CA VAL A 32 -5.30 -0.87 -1.69
C VAL A 32 -4.91 -0.36 -3.08
N ASN A 33 -5.83 -0.53 -4.04
CA ASN A 33 -5.82 0.17 -5.32
C ASN A 33 -7.00 1.15 -5.32
N PHE A 34 -6.75 2.42 -5.60
CA PHE A 34 -7.79 3.44 -5.58
C PHE A 34 -7.58 4.50 -6.67
N ASN A 35 -8.66 5.22 -6.95
CA ASN A 35 -8.66 6.47 -7.70
C ASN A 35 -8.69 7.63 -6.72
N GLY A 36 -7.66 8.48 -6.72
CA GLY A 36 -7.59 9.67 -5.88
C GLY A 36 -8.29 10.90 -6.46
N THR A 37 -8.64 10.88 -7.76
CA THR A 37 -9.20 12.06 -8.45
C THR A 37 -10.72 12.21 -8.22
N GLY A 38 -11.18 13.45 -8.10
CA GLY A 38 -12.60 13.75 -7.87
C GLY A 38 -13.03 13.26 -6.49
N THR A 39 -14.00 12.37 -6.43
CA THR A 39 -14.32 11.65 -5.19
C THR A 39 -13.46 10.41 -5.11
N VAL A 40 -12.68 10.29 -4.03
CA VAL A 40 -11.84 9.11 -3.79
C VAL A 40 -12.67 7.82 -3.86
N ALA A 41 -12.18 6.84 -4.62
CA ALA A 41 -12.86 5.56 -4.80
C ALA A 41 -11.88 4.40 -4.76
N VAL A 42 -12.08 3.48 -3.83
CA VAL A 42 -11.34 2.21 -3.76
C VAL A 42 -11.79 1.32 -4.92
N ARG A 43 -10.83 0.81 -5.71
CA ARG A 43 -11.07 -0.14 -6.79
C ARG A 43 -11.00 -1.58 -6.30
N ASP A 44 -10.01 -1.87 -5.46
CA ASP A 44 -9.83 -3.19 -4.84
C ASP A 44 -8.92 -3.07 -3.61
N SER A 45 -9.01 -4.03 -2.69
CA SER A 45 -8.21 -4.02 -1.46
C SER A 45 -8.15 -5.35 -0.74
N LEU A 46 -7.10 -5.51 0.08
CA LEU A 46 -6.99 -6.53 1.11
C LEU A 46 -6.73 -5.85 2.46
N ASN A 47 -7.43 -6.29 3.50
CA ASN A 47 -7.26 -5.81 4.87
C ASN A 47 -7.42 -4.28 5.04
N LEU A 48 -8.37 -3.68 4.31
CA LEU A 48 -8.71 -2.26 4.39
C LEU A 48 -10.06 -2.09 5.09
N SER A 49 -10.11 -1.27 6.15
CA SER A 49 -11.36 -0.88 6.82
C SER A 49 -11.91 0.43 6.26
N SER A 50 -11.03 1.41 6.04
CA SER A 50 -11.39 2.69 5.40
C SER A 50 -10.19 3.38 4.77
N LEU A 51 -10.47 4.16 3.72
CA LEU A 51 -9.51 5.10 3.12
C LEU A 51 -10.02 6.52 3.37
N ALA A 52 -9.27 7.31 4.15
CA ALA A 52 -9.61 8.71 4.39
C ALA A 52 -8.83 9.60 3.42
N ASP A 53 -9.54 10.51 2.76
CA ASP A 53 -8.95 11.62 2.00
C ASP A 53 -8.78 12.82 2.94
N ASN A 54 -7.53 13.19 3.20
CA ASN A 54 -7.18 14.26 4.11
C ASN A 54 -6.95 15.60 3.38
N THR A 55 -6.94 15.60 2.05
CA THR A 55 -6.68 16.67 1.06
C THR A 55 -5.92 16.08 -0.13
N THR A 56 -5.70 16.90 -1.17
CA THR A 56 -4.97 16.52 -2.38
C THR A 56 -3.69 15.74 -2.11
N GLY A 57 -3.63 14.53 -2.67
CA GLY A 57 -2.49 13.63 -2.60
C GLY A 57 -2.18 13.13 -1.19
N ASP A 58 -3.10 13.21 -0.23
CA ASP A 58 -2.87 12.81 1.16
C ASP A 58 -3.98 11.90 1.66
N TYR A 59 -3.63 10.64 1.88
CA TYR A 59 -4.61 9.62 2.25
C TYR A 59 -4.15 8.83 3.47
N THR A 60 -5.10 8.49 4.34
CA THR A 60 -4.89 7.54 5.43
C THR A 60 -5.55 6.21 5.11
N VAL A 61 -4.73 5.17 5.00
CA VAL A 61 -5.12 3.76 4.84
C VAL A 61 -5.33 3.19 6.25
N ASN A 62 -6.56 2.78 6.57
CA ASN A 62 -6.89 2.15 7.85
C ASN A 62 -7.09 0.65 7.62
N PHE A 63 -6.52 -0.17 8.50
CA PHE A 63 -6.55 -1.62 8.37
C PHE A 63 -7.75 -2.23 9.11
N THR A 64 -8.25 -3.36 8.62
CA THR A 64 -9.30 -4.12 9.31
C THR A 64 -8.71 -4.95 10.46
N ASN A 65 -7.58 -5.61 10.21
CA ASN A 65 -6.78 -6.33 11.18
C ASN A 65 -5.43 -5.61 11.35
N ALA A 66 -5.04 -5.38 12.59
CA ALA A 66 -3.82 -4.68 12.91
C ALA A 66 -2.57 -5.54 12.65
N PHE A 67 -1.48 -4.90 12.25
CA PHE A 67 -0.13 -5.46 12.34
C PHE A 67 0.32 -5.58 13.81
N GLY A 68 1.38 -6.33 14.06
CA GLY A 68 1.97 -6.41 15.42
C GLY A 68 2.49 -5.06 15.93
N SER A 69 3.00 -4.20 15.04
CA SER A 69 3.45 -2.83 15.34
C SER A 69 3.35 -1.94 14.09
N GLY A 70 3.78 -0.69 14.18
CA GLY A 70 3.94 0.22 13.04
C GLY A 70 5.19 -0.06 12.18
N ASP A 71 6.03 -1.03 12.57
CA ASP A 71 7.33 -1.32 11.94
C ASP A 71 7.22 -2.29 10.75
N TYR A 72 6.14 -2.16 9.97
CA TYR A 72 5.98 -2.88 8.70
C TYR A 72 6.65 -2.10 7.56
N THR A 73 6.94 -2.81 6.47
CA THR A 73 7.45 -2.18 5.25
C THR A 73 6.29 -1.77 4.36
N VAL A 74 6.39 -0.58 3.76
CA VAL A 74 5.43 -0.05 2.79
C VAL A 74 6.08 0.07 1.41
N SER A 75 5.31 -0.21 0.37
CA SER A 75 5.61 0.18 -1.00
C SER A 75 4.34 0.62 -1.72
N GLY A 76 4.49 1.24 -2.87
CA GLY A 76 3.37 1.78 -3.63
C GLY A 76 3.80 2.49 -4.89
N THR A 77 2.81 2.84 -5.71
CA THR A 77 3.04 3.60 -6.94
C THR A 77 1.90 4.57 -7.19
N ALA A 78 2.21 5.61 -7.96
CA ALA A 78 1.28 6.61 -8.42
C ALA A 78 1.49 6.85 -9.92
N SER A 79 0.42 6.87 -10.71
CA SER A 79 0.50 7.30 -12.10
C SER A 79 0.79 8.80 -12.17
N GLY A 80 1.84 9.21 -12.89
CA GLY A 80 2.10 10.63 -13.08
C GLY A 80 0.98 11.32 -13.86
N ASN A 81 1.02 12.64 -13.90
CA ASN A 81 0.20 13.44 -14.80
C ASN A 81 1.10 13.93 -15.96
N ALA A 82 0.53 14.30 -17.10
CA ALA A 82 1.31 14.77 -18.25
C ALA A 82 1.90 16.18 -18.04
N ASP A 83 2.34 16.50 -16.83
CA ASP A 83 2.98 17.76 -16.46
C ASP A 83 4.42 17.78 -16.98
N ALA A 84 4.66 18.64 -17.97
CA ALA A 84 5.96 18.78 -18.63
C ALA A 84 7.08 19.32 -17.71
N SER A 85 6.75 19.87 -16.55
CA SER A 85 7.72 20.46 -15.61
C SER A 85 8.06 19.52 -14.45
N ARG A 86 7.11 18.67 -14.02
CA ARG A 86 7.23 17.90 -12.76
C ARG A 86 7.23 16.38 -12.96
N GLY A 87 6.83 15.92 -14.15
CA GLY A 87 7.16 14.57 -14.63
C GLY A 87 5.97 13.66 -14.88
N TYR A 88 6.19 12.71 -15.78
CA TYR A 88 5.25 11.68 -16.22
C TYR A 88 5.08 10.51 -15.23
N THR A 89 5.80 10.54 -14.10
CA THR A 89 5.78 9.48 -13.08
C THR A 89 5.45 10.08 -11.72
N GLY A 90 4.46 9.50 -11.05
CA GLY A 90 4.10 9.86 -9.69
C GLY A 90 4.91 9.09 -8.66
N GLN A 91 5.09 9.70 -7.49
CA GLN A 91 5.74 9.11 -6.34
C GLN A 91 4.71 8.88 -5.23
N MET A 92 4.92 7.80 -4.48
CA MET A 92 4.20 7.50 -3.25
C MET A 92 5.22 7.41 -2.11
N ALA A 93 4.92 8.02 -0.98
CA ALA A 93 5.73 7.90 0.23
C ALA A 93 4.83 7.82 1.48
N ALA A 94 5.32 7.21 2.55
CA ALA A 94 4.71 7.38 3.87
C ALA A 94 4.86 8.84 4.34
N ASP A 95 3.89 9.35 5.09
CA ASP A 95 3.98 10.69 5.66
C ASP A 95 5.07 10.76 6.74
N HIS A 96 5.90 11.81 6.71
CA HIS A 96 7.01 11.96 7.66
C HIS A 96 6.58 12.44 9.05
N SER A 97 5.46 13.18 9.11
CA SER A 97 4.96 13.81 10.34
C SER A 97 4.06 12.87 11.15
N ASN A 98 3.55 11.82 10.51
CA ASN A 98 2.69 10.82 11.09
C ASN A 98 3.33 9.44 11.00
N ALA A 99 3.95 9.01 12.10
CA ALA A 99 4.50 7.67 12.21
C ALA A 99 3.41 6.61 11.91
N PRO A 100 3.73 5.56 11.12
CA PRO A 100 2.84 4.44 10.92
C PRO A 100 2.43 3.81 12.26
N THR A 101 1.21 3.29 12.31
CA THR A 101 0.69 2.56 13.48
C THR A 101 0.26 1.17 13.04
N ALA A 102 0.15 0.25 13.99
CA ALA A 102 -0.35 -1.10 13.74
C ALA A 102 -1.67 -1.15 12.94
N SER A 103 -2.52 -0.12 13.02
CA SER A 103 -3.84 -0.09 12.40
C SER A 103 -3.99 0.94 11.28
N ALA A 104 -3.01 1.78 11.02
CA ALA A 104 -3.13 2.82 10.00
C ALA A 104 -1.78 3.33 9.47
N LEU A 105 -1.79 3.65 8.18
CA LEU A 105 -0.69 4.30 7.46
C LEU A 105 -1.19 5.57 6.78
N ARG A 106 -0.53 6.71 7.03
CA ARG A 106 -0.72 7.93 6.23
C ARG A 106 0.29 7.96 5.08
N THR A 107 -0.20 8.23 3.88
CA THR A 107 0.60 8.19 2.64
C THR A 107 0.37 9.45 1.82
N LYS A 108 1.44 9.91 1.17
CA LYS A 108 1.45 11.07 0.31
C LYS A 108 1.77 10.67 -1.12
N PHE A 109 1.03 11.25 -2.06
CA PHE A 109 1.15 11.08 -3.49
C PHE A 109 1.57 12.41 -4.09
N GLY A 110 2.69 12.41 -4.81
CA GLY A 110 3.35 13.63 -5.24
C GLY A 110 4.09 13.49 -6.56
N LEU A 111 4.31 14.61 -7.22
CA LEU A 111 5.19 14.72 -8.37
C LEU A 111 6.56 15.23 -7.92
N GLY A 112 7.56 14.97 -8.75
CA GLY A 112 8.90 15.49 -8.55
C GLY A 112 8.95 17.02 -8.58
N SER A 113 10.04 17.57 -8.08
CA SER A 113 10.39 18.97 -8.26
C SER A 113 10.85 19.23 -9.69
N ASN A 114 10.48 20.38 -10.26
CA ASN A 114 11.36 20.98 -11.27
C ASN A 114 12.64 21.44 -10.55
N ALA A 115 13.78 21.50 -11.23
CA ALA A 115 15.09 21.79 -10.61
C ALA A 115 15.15 23.11 -9.80
N SER A 116 14.12 23.95 -9.89
CA SER A 116 14.00 25.27 -9.27
C SER A 116 12.80 25.42 -8.31
N GLY A 117 12.11 24.34 -7.93
CA GLY A 117 10.91 24.41 -7.09
C GLY A 117 10.67 23.18 -6.21
N HIS A 118 9.72 23.27 -5.29
CA HIS A 118 9.30 22.12 -4.48
C HIS A 118 8.45 21.14 -5.31
N GLY A 119 8.45 19.87 -4.93
CA GLY A 119 7.47 18.89 -5.43
C GLY A 119 6.04 19.29 -5.04
N GLN A 120 5.06 18.70 -5.72
CA GLN A 120 3.64 19.01 -5.48
C GLN A 120 2.89 17.74 -5.13
N LEU A 121 2.02 17.79 -4.11
CA LEU A 121 1.03 16.74 -3.89
C LEU A 121 0.00 16.77 -5.01
N TYR A 122 -0.50 15.60 -5.40
CA TYR A 122 -1.54 15.49 -6.42
C TYR A 122 -2.35 14.22 -6.24
N ASP A 123 -3.58 14.28 -6.74
CA ASP A 123 -4.48 13.15 -6.79
C ASP A 123 -4.16 12.30 -8.03
N SER A 124 -3.63 11.11 -7.81
CA SER A 124 -3.33 10.16 -8.88
C SER A 124 -4.55 9.33 -9.24
N VAL A 125 -4.75 9.08 -10.54
CA VAL A 125 -5.80 8.18 -11.02
C VAL A 125 -5.48 6.74 -10.66
N TYR A 126 -4.23 6.30 -10.84
CA TYR A 126 -3.80 4.95 -10.48
C TYR A 126 -2.89 5.02 -9.27
N SER A 127 -3.45 4.76 -8.09
CA SER A 127 -2.75 4.77 -6.81
C SER A 127 -2.76 3.38 -6.21
N THR A 128 -1.58 2.92 -5.76
CA THR A 128 -1.43 1.64 -5.06
C THR A 128 -0.59 1.82 -3.80
N VAL A 129 -0.99 1.13 -2.74
CA VAL A 129 -0.25 1.03 -1.48
C VAL A 129 -0.27 -0.43 -1.06
N LEU A 130 0.86 -0.98 -0.64
CA LEU A 130 0.99 -2.33 -0.13
C LEU A 130 1.91 -2.38 1.09
N ASN A 131 1.61 -3.28 2.01
CA ASN A 131 2.26 -3.36 3.33
C ASN A 131 2.66 -4.82 3.61
N HIS A 132 3.93 -5.02 3.95
CA HIS A 132 4.50 -6.30 4.36
C HIS A 132 4.95 -6.25 5.81
N GLY A 133 4.62 -7.29 6.56
CA GLY A 133 4.85 -7.45 8.00
C GLY A 133 3.88 -8.48 8.55
N ASP A 134 3.94 -8.77 9.84
CA ASP A 134 3.04 -9.75 10.46
C ASP A 134 1.82 -9.09 11.11
N LEU A 135 0.68 -9.78 10.99
CA LEU A 135 -0.56 -9.43 11.70
C LEU A 135 -0.44 -9.84 13.18
N ALA A 136 -1.13 -9.11 14.05
CA ALA A 136 -1.23 -9.42 15.48
C ALA A 136 -2.12 -10.64 15.77
#